data_AF-A0A2D7S7C3-F1
#
_entry.id   AF-A0A2D7S7C3-F1
#
_cell.length_a   1.000
_cell.length_b   1.000
_cell.length_c   1.000
_cell.angle_alpha   90.00
_cell.angle_beta   90.00
_cell.angle_gamma   90.00
#
_symmetry.space_group_name_H-M   'P 1'
#
loop_
_entity.id
_entity.type
_entity.pdbx_description
1 polymer ?
#
loop_
_entity_poly.entity_id
_entity_poly.type
_entity_poly.pdbx_seq_one_letter_code
_entity_poly.pdbx_strand_id
1 'polypeptide(L)'
;MNEVLRVLEKILKKSGYTIKKHPKYNLLPLKNFQNDPFLKTTYDAFDNKDKLVLADDVSKLNVCLRTCVSKKRAGESYSKLTGVALDQHLFKCIQSLVVSINEAVEHNKKIKLTVFDDRSDKAALENINNILGKAKCGYEVIKTKNAGQGGSLYEHFSFSRDKNSLFYFCEDDYLHTPSAINEMISFYRDIYEEASTHLLIHPQEHELIYSQINYPSYILEGQNRRWRTISHSTHTFFTHSSIVDKYWRYFDNTKYVGNKEKRHLGSEKRTTDKLFNHIPGFSPIPPVAVHLQSKESLPPFFDWKKVWDSF
;
A
#
# COMPACT_ATOMS: atom_id res chain seq x y z
N MET A 1 -32.47 6.22 10.52
CA MET A 1 -33.12 4.90 10.49
C MET A 1 -34.35 5.04 9.61
N ASN A 2 -34.46 4.27 8.52
CA ASN A 2 -35.58 4.41 7.58
C ASN A 2 -36.92 3.98 8.24
N GLU A 3 -38.04 4.34 7.62
CA GLU A 3 -39.39 4.02 8.12
C GLU A 3 -39.62 2.52 8.32
N VAL A 4 -39.10 1.68 7.42
CA VAL A 4 -39.19 0.21 7.52
C VAL A 4 -38.53 -0.30 8.80
N LEU A 5 -37.29 0.15 9.09
CA LEU A 5 -36.55 -0.24 10.29
C LEU A 5 -37.21 0.27 11.58
N ARG A 6 -37.90 1.42 11.54
CA ARG A 6 -38.68 1.92 12.70
C ARG A 6 -39.87 1.02 13.02
N VAL A 7 -40.60 0.56 12.00
CA VAL A 7 -41.71 -0.39 12.18
C VAL A 7 -41.18 -1.73 12.71
N LEU A 8 -40.09 -2.23 12.13
CA LEU A 8 -39.44 -3.47 12.53
C LEU A 8 -38.90 -3.41 13.97
N GLU A 9 -38.28 -2.30 14.37
CA GLU A 9 -37.82 -2.09 15.75
C GLU A 9 -38.98 -2.13 16.75
N LYS A 10 -40.14 -1.53 16.42
CA LYS A 10 -41.33 -1.57 17.29
C LYS A 10 -41.86 -2.99 17.50
N ILE A 11 -41.82 -3.83 16.47
CA ILE A 11 -42.23 -5.24 16.55
C ILE A 11 -41.23 -6.02 17.40
N LEU A 12 -39.94 -5.87 17.11
CA LEU A 12 -38.85 -6.56 17.82
C LEU A 12 -38.75 -6.18 19.30
N LYS A 13 -39.04 -4.92 19.66
CA LYS A 13 -39.08 -4.46 21.05
C LYS A 13 -40.09 -5.22 21.91
N LYS A 14 -41.22 -5.65 21.34
CA LYS A 14 -42.21 -6.48 22.05
C LYS A 14 -41.65 -7.86 22.42
N SER A 15 -40.68 -8.35 21.67
CA SER A 15 -39.97 -9.60 21.90
C SER A 15 -38.62 -9.42 22.63
N GLY A 16 -38.35 -8.22 23.17
CA GLY A 16 -37.12 -7.93 23.91
C GLY A 16 -35.90 -7.59 23.04
N TYR A 17 -36.07 -7.43 21.73
CA TYR A 17 -34.98 -7.10 20.80
C TYR A 17 -34.98 -5.62 20.43
N THR A 18 -33.79 -5.05 20.19
CA THR A 18 -33.63 -3.66 19.74
C THR A 18 -32.79 -3.60 18.48
N ILE A 19 -33.16 -2.74 17.53
CA ILE A 19 -32.35 -2.48 16.33
C ILE A 19 -31.44 -1.30 16.65
N LYS A 20 -30.13 -1.56 16.67
CA LYS A 20 -29.13 -0.49 16.77
C LYS A 20 -28.49 -0.27 15.41
N LYS A 21 -28.23 0.99 15.07
CA LYS A 21 -27.29 1.30 13.98
C LYS A 21 -25.95 0.69 14.38
N HIS A 22 -25.45 -0.24 13.58
CA HIS A 22 -24.17 -0.88 13.83
C HIS A 22 -23.15 -0.27 12.85
N PRO A 23 -21.96 0.15 13.31
CA PRO A 23 -20.87 0.51 12.41
C PRO A 23 -20.54 -0.68 11.49
N LYS A 24 -20.02 -0.42 10.29
CA LYS A 24 -19.59 -1.50 9.37
C LYS A 24 -18.53 -2.37 10.05
N TYR A 25 -17.67 -1.76 10.86
CA TYR A 25 -16.66 -2.45 11.65
C TYR A 25 -16.92 -2.25 13.14
N ASN A 26 -16.97 -3.35 13.91
CA ASN A 26 -17.08 -3.33 15.35
C ASN A 26 -15.91 -4.10 15.95
N LEU A 27 -14.84 -3.36 16.25
CA LEU A 27 -13.63 -3.93 16.81
C LEU A 27 -13.87 -4.18 18.29
N LEU A 28 -13.64 -5.41 18.73
CA LEU A 28 -13.67 -5.72 20.16
C LEU A 28 -12.38 -5.23 20.82
N PRO A 29 -12.45 -4.62 22.01
CA PRO A 29 -11.24 -4.21 22.71
C PRO A 29 -10.39 -5.44 23.05
N LEU A 30 -9.09 -5.35 22.79
CA LEU A 30 -8.15 -6.41 23.16
C LEU A 30 -7.74 -6.24 24.62
N LYS A 31 -7.63 -7.36 25.33
CA LYS A 31 -7.04 -7.37 26.68
C LYS A 31 -5.55 -7.03 26.54
N ASN A 32 -5.08 -6.03 27.30
CA ASN A 32 -3.67 -5.60 27.35
C ASN A 32 -3.14 -4.77 26.16
N PHE A 33 -3.90 -3.78 25.67
CA PHE A 33 -3.38 -2.76 24.74
C PHE A 33 -2.08 -2.07 25.19
N GLN A 34 -1.76 -2.07 26.49
CA GLN A 34 -0.50 -1.51 27.00
C GLN A 34 0.75 -2.17 26.38
N ASN A 35 0.65 -3.44 25.98
CA ASN A 35 1.74 -4.16 25.33
C ASN A 35 1.72 -4.00 23.79
N ASP A 36 0.69 -3.36 23.25
CA ASP A 36 0.45 -3.23 21.82
C ASP A 36 -0.14 -1.83 21.48
N PRO A 37 0.70 -0.78 21.47
CA PRO A 37 0.25 0.59 21.25
C PRO A 37 -0.29 0.84 19.83
N PHE A 38 0.10 0.04 18.83
CA PHE A 38 -0.39 0.22 17.46
C PHE A 38 -1.81 -0.35 17.30
N LEU A 39 -2.14 -1.47 17.95
CA LEU A 39 -3.53 -1.94 17.99
C LEU A 39 -4.41 -1.02 18.80
N LYS A 40 -3.88 -0.40 19.87
CA LYS A 40 -4.63 0.65 20.59
C LYS A 40 -4.98 1.79 19.64
N THR A 41 -4.00 2.29 18.88
CA THR A 41 -4.20 3.35 17.88
C THR A 41 -5.27 2.96 16.86
N THR A 42 -5.26 1.70 16.41
CA THR A 42 -6.28 1.19 15.49
C THR A 42 -7.65 1.11 16.16
N TYR A 43 -7.77 0.50 17.33
CA TYR A 43 -9.03 0.40 18.06
C TYR A 43 -9.63 1.79 18.31
N ASP A 44 -8.83 2.73 18.84
CA ASP A 44 -9.27 4.09 19.14
C ASP A 44 -9.81 4.81 17.88
N ALA A 45 -9.23 4.53 16.70
CA ALA A 45 -9.71 5.09 15.44
C ALA A 45 -11.12 4.62 15.06
N PHE A 46 -11.47 3.36 15.36
CA PHE A 46 -12.82 2.82 15.09
C PHE A 46 -13.81 3.07 16.24
N ASP A 47 -13.34 3.18 17.48
CA ASP A 47 -14.19 3.46 18.65
C ASP A 47 -14.51 4.96 18.79
N ASN A 48 -13.83 5.82 18.04
CA ASN A 48 -14.07 7.25 18.08
C ASN A 48 -15.51 7.59 17.63
N LYS A 49 -16.29 8.15 18.57
CA LYS A 49 -17.69 8.55 18.35
C LYS A 49 -17.82 9.88 17.63
N ASP A 50 -16.78 10.71 17.66
CA ASP A 50 -16.75 12.01 17.04
C ASP A 50 -16.21 11.88 15.61
N LYS A 51 -17.11 11.63 14.66
CA LYS A 51 -16.76 11.63 13.23
C LYS A 51 -16.36 13.06 12.82
N LEU A 52 -15.07 13.24 12.51
CA LEU A 52 -14.54 14.49 11.99
C LEU A 52 -15.05 14.74 10.57
N VAL A 53 -15.11 16.02 10.19
CA VAL A 53 -15.44 16.41 8.81
C VAL A 53 -14.30 15.96 7.90
N LEU A 54 -14.60 15.07 6.95
CA LEU A 54 -13.66 14.61 5.93
C LEU A 54 -13.54 15.69 4.84
N ALA A 55 -12.37 16.32 4.76
CA ALA A 55 -12.09 17.38 3.77
C ALA A 55 -11.03 16.99 2.73
N ASP A 56 -10.26 15.92 2.99
CA ASP A 56 -9.19 15.47 2.12
C ASP A 56 -9.73 14.75 0.87
N ASP A 57 -9.10 14.98 -0.29
CA ASP A 57 -9.56 14.42 -1.56
C ASP A 57 -9.07 12.98 -1.74
N VAL A 58 -9.91 12.03 -1.32
CA VAL A 58 -9.69 10.59 -1.53
C VAL A 58 -10.21 10.09 -2.89
N SER A 59 -10.62 10.99 -3.80
CA SER A 59 -11.22 10.62 -5.09
C SER A 59 -10.19 10.26 -6.18
N LYS A 60 -8.94 10.71 -6.02
CA LYS A 60 -7.85 10.55 -6.99
C LYS A 60 -6.67 9.78 -6.38
N LEU A 61 -6.06 8.90 -7.17
CA LEU A 61 -4.83 8.18 -6.82
C LEU A 61 -3.68 8.60 -7.75
N ASN A 62 -2.54 8.94 -7.16
CA ASN A 62 -1.26 9.03 -7.84
C ASN A 62 -0.47 7.75 -7.57
N VAL A 63 -0.32 6.91 -8.58
CA VAL A 63 0.61 5.78 -8.52
C VAL A 63 2.00 6.31 -8.86
N CYS A 64 2.92 6.12 -7.94
CA CYS A 64 4.31 6.52 -8.11
C CYS A 64 5.16 5.24 -8.14
N LEU A 65 5.76 4.98 -9.30
CA LEU A 65 6.62 3.83 -9.56
C LEU A 65 8.06 4.31 -9.57
N ARG A 66 8.93 3.68 -8.79
CA ARG A 66 10.37 3.90 -8.87
C ARG A 66 11.04 2.78 -9.64
N THR A 67 11.96 3.14 -10.54
CA THR A 67 12.70 2.17 -11.34
C THR A 67 14.16 2.53 -11.54
N CYS A 68 15.00 1.51 -11.69
CA CYS A 68 16.43 1.64 -12.00
C CYS A 68 16.87 0.37 -12.75
N VAL A 69 16.53 0.22 -14.03
CA VAL A 69 16.91 -0.97 -14.81
C VAL A 69 18.22 -0.68 -15.52
N SER A 70 19.33 -1.12 -14.92
CA SER A 70 20.67 -0.95 -15.50
C SER A 70 21.53 -2.20 -15.35
N LYS A 71 22.48 -2.39 -16.27
CA LYS A 71 23.49 -3.45 -16.18
C LYS A 71 24.29 -3.42 -14.86
N LYS A 72 24.41 -2.25 -14.22
CA LYS A 72 25.13 -2.10 -12.93
C LYS A 72 24.31 -2.59 -11.72
N ARG A 73 22.98 -2.58 -11.80
CA ARG A 73 22.09 -3.15 -10.76
C ARG A 73 22.12 -4.69 -10.81
N ALA A 74 22.34 -5.25 -12.00
CA ALA A 74 22.47 -6.68 -12.22
C ALA A 74 23.84 -7.19 -11.76
N GLY A 75 24.00 -7.45 -10.46
CA GLY A 75 25.10 -8.30 -9.97
C GLY A 75 24.97 -9.75 -10.46
N GLU A 76 23.73 -10.21 -10.62
CA GLU A 76 23.35 -11.47 -11.27
C GLU A 76 22.52 -11.15 -12.53
N SER A 77 22.75 -11.90 -13.62
CA SER A 77 22.05 -11.68 -14.89
C SER A 77 20.60 -12.19 -14.90
N TYR A 78 20.20 -12.98 -13.90
CA TYR A 78 18.89 -13.63 -13.81
C TYR A 78 18.31 -13.55 -12.39
N SER A 79 16.98 -13.61 -12.30
CA SER A 79 16.28 -13.75 -11.02
C SER A 79 16.24 -15.21 -10.59
N LYS A 80 16.71 -15.51 -9.38
CA LYS A 80 16.62 -16.85 -8.77
C LYS A 80 15.18 -17.32 -8.52
N LEU A 81 14.23 -16.38 -8.43
CA LEU A 81 12.83 -16.69 -8.21
C LEU A 81 12.14 -17.12 -9.51
N THR A 82 12.25 -16.31 -10.54
CA THR A 82 11.50 -16.50 -11.79
C THR A 82 12.29 -17.24 -12.87
N GLY A 83 13.61 -17.34 -12.74
CA GLY A 83 14.50 -18.00 -13.69
C GLY A 83 14.76 -17.23 -14.99
N VAL A 84 14.18 -16.03 -15.14
CA VAL A 84 14.36 -15.16 -16.31
C VAL A 84 15.43 -14.10 -16.06
N ALA A 85 15.84 -13.39 -17.13
CA ALA A 85 16.75 -12.25 -17.02
C ALA A 85 16.19 -11.17 -16.07
N LEU A 86 17.07 -10.48 -15.34
CA LEU A 86 16.63 -9.52 -14.31
C LEU A 86 15.83 -8.33 -14.89
N ASP A 87 16.15 -7.88 -16.09
CA ASP A 87 15.39 -6.83 -16.78
C ASP A 87 13.98 -7.31 -17.15
N GLN A 88 13.87 -8.51 -17.75
CA GLN A 88 12.58 -9.15 -18.03
C GLN A 88 11.76 -9.36 -16.76
N HIS A 89 12.44 -9.67 -15.65
CA HIS A 89 11.81 -9.80 -14.35
C HIS A 89 11.09 -8.50 -13.96
N LEU A 90 11.82 -7.39 -13.98
CA LEU A 90 11.31 -6.06 -13.62
C LEU A 90 10.25 -5.57 -14.62
N PHE A 91 10.45 -5.77 -15.93
CA PHE A 91 9.47 -5.38 -16.94
C PHE A 91 8.11 -6.07 -16.75
N LYS A 92 8.11 -7.33 -16.35
CA LYS A 92 6.89 -8.09 -16.08
C LYS A 92 6.18 -7.59 -14.81
N CYS A 93 6.93 -7.22 -13.77
CA CYS A 93 6.38 -6.53 -12.61
C CYS A 93 5.75 -5.17 -12.98
N ILE A 94 6.44 -4.34 -13.77
CA ILE A 94 5.89 -3.06 -14.27
C ILE A 94 4.63 -3.30 -15.13
N GLN A 95 4.63 -4.33 -15.98
CA GLN A 95 3.47 -4.71 -16.78
C GLN A 95 2.28 -5.11 -15.90
N SER A 96 2.52 -5.86 -14.83
CA SER A 96 1.46 -6.25 -13.88
C SER A 96 0.83 -5.03 -13.18
N LEU A 97 1.64 -4.03 -12.83
CA LEU A 97 1.15 -2.75 -12.29
C LEU A 97 0.27 -2.02 -13.31
N VAL A 98 0.70 -1.91 -14.58
CA VAL A 98 -0.09 -1.27 -15.64
C VAL A 98 -1.41 -1.99 -15.87
N VAL A 99 -1.42 -3.32 -15.87
CA VAL A 99 -2.67 -4.10 -15.95
C VAL A 99 -3.58 -3.80 -14.78
N SER A 100 -3.05 -3.71 -13.55
CA SER A 100 -3.87 -3.40 -12.39
C SER A 100 -4.42 -1.97 -12.38
N ILE A 101 -3.63 -1.00 -12.86
CA ILE A 101 -4.11 0.37 -13.09
C ILE A 101 -5.26 0.37 -14.10
N ASN A 102 -5.13 -0.38 -15.20
CA ASN A 102 -6.14 -0.44 -16.25
C ASN A 102 -7.47 -1.01 -15.72
N GLU A 103 -7.42 -2.09 -14.94
CA GLU A 103 -8.60 -2.66 -14.29
C GLU A 103 -9.27 -1.65 -13.35
N ALA A 104 -8.49 -0.89 -12.59
CA ALA A 104 -9.05 0.13 -11.71
C ALA A 104 -9.67 1.31 -12.49
N VAL A 105 -9.08 1.71 -13.62
CA VAL A 105 -9.68 2.72 -14.51
C VAL A 105 -11.01 2.23 -15.08
N GLU A 106 -11.12 0.96 -15.46
CA GLU A 106 -12.37 0.35 -15.92
C GLU A 106 -13.46 0.37 -14.81
N HIS A 107 -13.05 0.33 -13.55
CA HIS A 107 -13.92 0.54 -12.38
C HIS A 107 -14.07 2.02 -11.99
N ASN A 108 -13.91 2.93 -12.96
CA ASN A 108 -14.10 4.38 -12.82
C ASN A 108 -13.21 5.04 -11.76
N LYS A 109 -12.04 4.48 -11.44
CA LYS A 109 -11.08 5.12 -10.54
C LYS A 109 -10.26 6.17 -11.30
N LYS A 110 -10.09 7.35 -10.70
CA LYS A 110 -9.26 8.44 -11.25
C LYS A 110 -7.81 8.20 -10.84
N ILE A 111 -6.96 7.85 -11.81
CA ILE A 111 -5.57 7.47 -11.58
C ILE A 111 -4.62 8.32 -12.44
N LYS A 112 -3.47 8.68 -11.89
CA LYS A 112 -2.30 9.19 -12.63
C LYS A 112 -1.08 8.33 -12.28
N LEU A 113 -0.27 7.97 -13.27
CA LEU A 113 0.97 7.24 -13.08
C LEU A 113 2.18 8.18 -13.23
N THR A 114 3.09 8.19 -12.26
CA THR A 114 4.36 8.92 -12.33
C THR A 114 5.50 7.94 -12.12
N VAL A 115 6.40 7.83 -13.09
CA VAL A 115 7.57 6.95 -13.01
C VAL A 115 8.81 7.76 -12.68
N PHE A 116 9.46 7.45 -11.56
CA PHE A 116 10.73 8.02 -11.14
C PHE A 116 11.85 7.11 -11.63
N ASP A 117 12.45 7.46 -12.76
CA ASP A 117 13.57 6.75 -13.35
C ASP A 117 14.90 7.21 -12.76
N ASP A 118 15.56 6.32 -12.01
CA ASP A 118 16.92 6.51 -11.55
C ASP A 118 17.93 5.94 -12.56
N ARG A 119 17.96 6.59 -13.73
CA ARG A 119 18.98 6.39 -14.78
C ARG A 119 18.99 4.95 -15.33
N SER A 120 17.82 4.41 -15.70
CA SER A 120 17.77 3.15 -16.45
C SER A 120 18.55 3.26 -17.76
N ASP A 121 19.06 2.12 -18.25
CA ASP A 121 19.73 2.07 -19.55
C ASP A 121 18.73 2.46 -20.66
N LYS A 122 19.21 3.10 -21.73
CA LYS A 122 18.34 3.63 -22.81
C LYS A 122 17.36 2.58 -23.36
N ALA A 123 17.86 1.38 -23.65
CA ALA A 123 17.02 0.28 -24.15
C ALA A 123 15.98 -0.18 -23.11
N ALA A 124 16.33 -0.17 -21.82
CA ALA A 124 15.39 -0.50 -20.76
C ALA A 124 14.31 0.59 -20.62
N LEU A 125 14.69 1.86 -20.72
CA LEU A 125 13.74 2.98 -20.70
C LEU A 125 12.78 2.95 -21.91
N GLU A 126 13.25 2.54 -23.10
CA GLU A 126 12.39 2.31 -24.27
C GLU A 126 11.36 1.21 -23.99
N ASN A 127 11.77 0.07 -23.40
CA ASN A 127 10.85 -0.99 -23.01
C ASN A 127 9.84 -0.56 -21.94
N ILE A 128 10.30 0.20 -20.93
CA ILE A 128 9.43 0.77 -19.90
C ILE A 128 8.37 1.66 -20.57
N ASN A 129 8.78 2.58 -21.45
CA ASN A 129 7.83 3.44 -22.18
C ASN A 129 6.83 2.65 -23.02
N ASN A 130 7.24 1.55 -23.67
CA ASN A 130 6.34 0.68 -24.42
C ASN A 130 5.29 0.01 -23.51
N ILE A 131 5.65 -0.35 -22.27
CA ILE A 131 4.72 -0.88 -21.28
C ILE A 131 3.77 0.22 -20.80
N LEU A 132 4.30 1.39 -20.46
CA LEU A 132 3.52 2.55 -19.99
C LEU A 132 2.53 3.05 -21.05
N GLY A 133 2.88 2.97 -22.34
CA GLY A 133 1.99 3.33 -23.44
C GLY A 133 0.69 2.52 -23.51
N LYS A 134 0.60 1.40 -22.77
CA LYS A 134 -0.61 0.58 -22.64
C LYS A 134 -1.50 1.01 -21.46
N ALA A 135 -1.08 1.98 -20.65
CA ALA A 135 -1.86 2.48 -19.53
C ALA A 135 -3.08 3.27 -20.00
N LYS A 136 -4.24 2.98 -19.41
CA LYS A 136 -5.52 3.67 -19.66
C LYS A 136 -5.66 4.96 -18.83
N CYS A 137 -4.55 5.47 -18.28
CA CYS A 137 -4.50 6.68 -17.48
C CYS A 137 -3.37 7.60 -17.97
N GLY A 138 -3.40 8.87 -17.57
CA GLY A 138 -2.30 9.79 -17.83
C GLY A 138 -1.03 9.33 -17.10
N TYR A 139 0.09 9.28 -17.82
CA TYR A 139 1.39 8.92 -17.23
C TYR A 139 2.47 9.94 -17.57
N GLU A 140 3.48 10.04 -16.71
CA GLU A 140 4.71 10.80 -16.96
C GLU A 140 5.93 10.03 -16.44
N VAL A 141 7.07 10.24 -17.08
CA VAL A 141 8.36 9.70 -16.65
C VAL A 141 9.27 10.86 -16.27
N ILE A 142 9.72 10.87 -15.02
CA ILE A 142 10.59 11.88 -14.44
C ILE A 142 11.93 11.22 -14.13
N LYS A 143 13.01 11.78 -14.66
CA LYS A 143 14.36 11.38 -14.26
C LYS A 143 14.66 11.95 -12.87
N THR A 144 15.13 11.10 -11.96
CA THR A 144 15.47 11.54 -10.59
C THR A 144 16.63 12.52 -10.59
N LYS A 145 16.57 13.50 -9.69
CA LYS A 145 17.65 14.50 -9.51
C LYS A 145 18.90 13.83 -8.96
N ASN A 146 18.72 13.08 -7.87
CA ASN A 146 19.80 12.39 -7.16
C ASN A 146 19.82 10.91 -7.48
N ALA A 147 21.02 10.36 -7.73
CA ALA A 147 21.21 8.94 -7.97
C ALA A 147 21.14 8.10 -6.70
N GLY A 148 20.75 6.84 -6.87
CA GLY A 148 20.79 5.83 -5.84
C GLY A 148 19.47 5.68 -5.10
N GLN A 149 19.37 4.56 -4.40
CA GLN A 149 18.15 4.14 -3.71
C GLN A 149 17.63 5.19 -2.72
N GLY A 150 18.49 5.78 -1.89
CA GLY A 150 18.02 6.79 -0.93
C GLY A 150 17.53 8.07 -1.59
N GLY A 151 18.31 8.62 -2.54
CA GLY A 151 17.98 9.87 -3.21
C GLY A 151 16.68 9.79 -4.00
N SER A 152 16.52 8.71 -4.76
CA SER A 152 15.29 8.44 -5.51
C SER A 152 14.08 8.23 -4.60
N LEU A 153 14.23 7.51 -3.47
CA LEU A 153 13.13 7.27 -2.53
C LEU A 153 12.69 8.57 -1.81
N TYR A 154 13.65 9.41 -1.44
CA TYR A 154 13.35 10.72 -0.86
C TYR A 154 12.56 11.62 -1.83
N GLU A 155 12.98 11.68 -3.10
CA GLU A 155 12.27 12.45 -4.13
C GLU A 155 10.87 11.88 -4.39
N HIS A 156 10.75 10.55 -4.38
CA HIS A 156 9.50 9.82 -4.53
C HIS A 156 8.46 10.22 -3.48
N PHE A 157 8.84 10.24 -2.19
CA PHE A 157 7.94 10.69 -1.12
C PHE A 157 7.71 12.19 -1.15
N SER A 158 8.75 12.99 -1.40
CA SER A 158 8.65 14.45 -1.46
C SER A 158 7.68 14.91 -2.55
N PHE A 159 7.54 14.16 -3.64
CA PHE A 159 6.63 14.49 -4.72
C PHE A 159 5.16 14.51 -4.29
N SER A 160 4.78 13.75 -3.26
CA SER A 160 3.38 13.67 -2.81
C SER A 160 2.93 14.86 -1.98
N ARG A 161 3.89 15.59 -1.42
CA ARG A 161 3.64 16.70 -0.50
C ARG A 161 2.78 17.79 -1.16
N ASP A 162 1.88 18.36 -0.38
CA ASP A 162 0.99 19.45 -0.76
C ASP A 162 -0.03 19.12 -1.87
N LYS A 163 -0.21 17.83 -2.25
CA LYS A 163 -1.08 17.43 -3.38
C LYS A 163 -2.50 16.98 -3.02
N ASN A 164 -2.87 16.98 -1.74
CA ASN A 164 -4.17 16.55 -1.21
C ASN A 164 -4.80 15.41 -2.04
N SER A 165 -4.14 14.25 -2.07
CA SER A 165 -4.62 13.09 -2.83
C SER A 165 -4.04 11.78 -2.29
N LEU A 166 -4.59 10.65 -2.74
CA LEU A 166 -4.05 9.33 -2.44
C LEU A 166 -2.77 9.09 -3.24
N PHE A 167 -1.83 8.38 -2.64
CA PHE A 167 -0.57 7.97 -3.22
C PHE A 167 -0.33 6.49 -2.99
N TYR A 168 0.11 5.80 -4.04
CA TYR A 168 0.70 4.46 -3.94
C TYR A 168 2.15 4.55 -4.36
N PHE A 169 3.07 4.39 -3.41
CA PHE A 169 4.50 4.34 -3.68
C PHE A 169 4.90 2.88 -3.88
N CYS A 170 5.54 2.57 -5.01
CA CYS A 170 5.94 1.21 -5.33
C CYS A 170 7.27 1.13 -6.07
N GLU A 171 7.86 -0.05 -6.05
CA GLU A 171 9.11 -0.42 -6.73
C GLU A 171 8.82 -1.30 -7.95
N ASP A 172 9.82 -1.40 -8.83
CA ASP A 172 9.76 -2.14 -10.09
C ASP A 172 9.87 -3.66 -9.95
N ASP A 173 9.96 -4.18 -8.73
CA ASP A 173 10.07 -5.61 -8.38
C ASP A 173 8.84 -6.14 -7.61
N TYR A 174 7.74 -5.39 -7.61
CA TYR A 174 6.44 -5.87 -7.11
C TYR A 174 5.58 -6.43 -8.24
N LEU A 175 5.08 -7.66 -8.06
CA LEU A 175 4.11 -8.30 -8.95
C LEU A 175 2.69 -8.05 -8.41
N HIS A 176 1.86 -7.35 -9.18
CA HIS A 176 0.49 -6.98 -8.80
C HIS A 176 -0.53 -7.97 -9.38
N THR A 177 -1.53 -8.33 -8.58
CA THR A 177 -2.76 -8.93 -9.12
C THR A 177 -3.54 -7.90 -9.94
N PRO A 178 -4.33 -8.29 -10.95
CA PRO A 178 -5.14 -7.34 -11.72
C PRO A 178 -6.01 -6.43 -10.86
N SER A 179 -6.62 -6.93 -9.77
CA SER A 179 -7.49 -6.13 -8.90
C SER A 179 -6.76 -5.24 -7.88
N ALA A 180 -5.41 -5.23 -7.85
CA ALA A 180 -4.66 -4.68 -6.73
C ALA A 180 -4.94 -3.20 -6.43
N ILE A 181 -4.87 -2.36 -7.45
CA ILE A 181 -5.09 -0.91 -7.31
C ILE A 181 -6.55 -0.63 -6.91
N ASN A 182 -7.51 -1.29 -7.55
CA ASN A 182 -8.93 -1.13 -7.26
C ASN A 182 -9.28 -1.52 -5.82
N GLU A 183 -8.73 -2.63 -5.34
CA GLU A 183 -8.95 -3.11 -3.98
C GLU A 183 -8.31 -2.21 -2.92
N MET A 184 -7.08 -1.72 -3.13
CA MET A 184 -6.44 -0.77 -2.20
C MET A 184 -7.23 0.55 -2.12
N ILE A 185 -7.67 1.11 -3.25
CA ILE A 185 -8.47 2.35 -3.25
C ILE A 185 -9.80 2.12 -2.51
N SER A 186 -10.47 1.01 -2.79
CA SER A 186 -11.80 0.74 -2.25
C SER A 186 -11.74 0.47 -0.75
N PHE A 187 -10.79 -0.33 -0.29
CA PHE A 187 -10.57 -0.55 1.13
C PHE A 187 -10.16 0.74 1.86
N TYR A 188 -9.24 1.53 1.27
CA TYR A 188 -8.83 2.80 1.88
C TYR A 188 -10.03 3.73 2.14
N ARG A 189 -10.91 3.89 1.14
CA ARG A 189 -12.08 4.76 1.24
C ARG A 189 -13.06 4.27 2.30
N ASP A 190 -13.33 2.96 2.33
CA ASP A 190 -14.23 2.35 3.31
C ASP A 190 -13.74 2.60 4.75
N ILE A 191 -12.44 2.46 4.99
CA ILE A 191 -11.85 2.68 6.31
C ILE A 191 -11.78 4.17 6.65
N TYR A 192 -11.43 5.03 5.70
CA TYR A 192 -11.41 6.47 5.88
C TYR A 192 -12.79 7.03 6.25
N GLU A 193 -13.85 6.56 5.58
CA GLU A 193 -15.23 6.94 5.89
C GLU A 193 -15.69 6.42 7.25
N GLU A 194 -15.26 5.20 7.62
CA GLU A 194 -15.68 4.64 8.89
C GLU A 194 -14.95 5.25 10.07
N ALA A 195 -13.62 5.21 10.06
CA ALA A 195 -12.76 5.61 11.16
C ALA A 195 -12.43 7.11 11.18
N SER A 196 -12.86 7.86 10.15
CA SER A 196 -12.60 9.30 10.00
C SER A 196 -11.11 9.67 10.17
N THR A 197 -10.23 8.76 9.74
CA THR A 197 -8.78 8.91 9.82
C THR A 197 -8.11 8.26 8.63
N HIS A 198 -6.96 8.81 8.25
CA HIS A 198 -6.11 8.20 7.24
C HIS A 198 -5.41 6.96 7.78
N LEU A 199 -5.05 6.07 6.85
CA LEU A 199 -4.39 4.80 7.11
C LEU A 199 -3.18 4.61 6.20
N LEU A 200 -2.41 3.56 6.47
CA LEU A 200 -1.38 3.04 5.60
C LEU A 200 -1.77 1.63 5.15
N ILE A 201 -1.67 1.36 3.86
CA ILE A 201 -1.85 0.02 3.31
C ILE A 201 -0.52 -0.48 2.74
N HIS A 202 -0.04 -1.63 3.19
CA HIS A 202 1.05 -2.35 2.55
C HIS A 202 0.43 -3.48 1.69
N PRO A 203 0.78 -3.65 0.40
CA PRO A 203 0.05 -4.55 -0.49
C PRO A 203 0.30 -6.04 -0.22
N GLN A 204 1.24 -6.36 0.66
CA GLN A 204 1.61 -7.71 1.07
C GLN A 204 1.58 -7.83 2.60
N GLU A 205 1.32 -9.02 3.15
CA GLU A 205 1.72 -9.31 4.54
C GLU A 205 3.26 -9.35 4.63
N HIS A 206 3.84 -8.65 5.59
CA HIS A 206 5.30 -8.62 5.78
C HIS A 206 5.80 -10.01 6.21
N GLU A 207 6.91 -10.49 5.65
CA GLU A 207 7.50 -11.80 5.91
C GLU A 207 7.82 -12.07 7.39
N LEU A 208 8.07 -11.01 8.16
CA LEU A 208 8.34 -11.11 9.59
C LEU A 208 7.14 -11.67 10.37
N ILE A 209 5.92 -11.51 9.86
CA ILE A 209 4.69 -12.02 10.48
C ILE A 209 4.72 -13.56 10.61
N TYR A 210 5.36 -14.25 9.67
CA TYR A 210 5.38 -15.71 9.64
C TYR A 210 6.66 -16.33 10.22
N SER A 211 7.63 -15.50 10.62
CA SER A 211 8.96 -15.97 11.03
C SER A 211 9.37 -15.50 12.41
N GLN A 212 9.15 -14.22 12.74
CA GLN A 212 9.78 -13.58 13.89
C GLN A 212 8.78 -12.85 14.79
N ILE A 213 7.68 -12.34 14.22
CA ILE A 213 6.81 -11.43 14.96
C ILE A 213 5.35 -11.80 14.78
N ASN A 214 4.77 -12.36 15.84
CA ASN A 214 3.36 -12.68 15.90
C ASN A 214 2.64 -11.55 16.64
N TYR A 215 2.00 -10.64 15.89
CA TYR A 215 1.17 -9.60 16.47
C TYR A 215 -0.27 -10.11 16.67
N PRO A 216 -0.96 -9.72 17.75
CA PRO A 216 -2.40 -9.70 17.70
C PRO A 216 -2.86 -8.83 16.52
N SER A 217 -3.97 -9.20 15.87
CA SER A 217 -4.44 -8.46 14.71
C SER A 217 -5.95 -8.47 14.62
N TYR A 218 -6.52 -7.34 14.20
CA TYR A 218 -7.89 -7.34 13.71
C TYR A 218 -7.90 -7.82 12.27
N ILE A 219 -8.91 -8.64 11.93
CA ILE A 219 -9.20 -9.06 10.56
C ILE A 219 -10.51 -8.40 10.15
N LEU A 220 -10.42 -7.50 9.17
CA LEU A 220 -11.54 -6.73 8.66
C LEU A 220 -11.97 -7.30 7.31
N GLU A 221 -13.28 -7.28 7.06
CA GLU A 221 -13.83 -7.62 5.75
C GLU A 221 -13.72 -6.41 4.80
N GLY A 222 -13.02 -6.59 3.69
CA GLY A 222 -13.07 -5.68 2.54
C GLY A 222 -14.10 -6.17 1.51
N GLN A 223 -14.15 -5.54 0.35
CA GLN A 223 -15.13 -5.90 -0.69
C GLN A 223 -14.93 -7.31 -1.25
N ASN A 224 -13.68 -7.68 -1.57
CA ASN A 224 -13.36 -8.96 -2.22
C ASN A 224 -12.38 -9.82 -1.41
N ARG A 225 -11.77 -9.27 -0.36
CA ARG A 225 -10.82 -9.97 0.50
C ARG A 225 -10.80 -9.41 1.91
N ARG A 226 -10.13 -10.14 2.80
CA ARG A 226 -9.92 -9.72 4.18
C ARG A 226 -8.66 -8.86 4.30
N TRP A 227 -8.61 -8.05 5.33
CA TRP A 227 -7.51 -7.13 5.61
C TRP A 227 -7.10 -7.26 7.06
N ARG A 228 -5.81 -7.46 7.32
CA ARG A 228 -5.24 -7.59 8.65
C ARG A 228 -4.58 -6.28 9.05
N THR A 229 -4.68 -5.92 10.32
CA THR A 229 -3.87 -4.84 10.89
C THR A 229 -2.39 -5.22 10.95
N ILE A 230 -1.51 -4.31 10.54
CA ILE A 230 -0.05 -4.51 10.56
C ILE A 230 0.64 -3.36 11.28
N SER A 231 1.91 -3.59 11.65
CA SER A 231 2.76 -2.55 12.23
C SER A 231 4.16 -2.50 11.59
N HIS A 232 4.35 -3.18 10.46
CA HIS A 232 5.60 -3.23 9.71
C HIS A 232 5.28 -3.24 8.21
N SER A 233 6.04 -2.49 7.42
CA SER A 233 5.93 -2.46 5.96
C SER A 233 7.25 -2.07 5.33
N THR A 234 7.51 -2.52 4.10
CA THR A 234 8.56 -1.91 3.28
C THR A 234 8.20 -0.48 2.88
N HIS A 235 9.10 0.22 2.20
CA HIS A 235 8.82 1.54 1.61
C HIS A 235 7.82 1.51 0.43
N THR A 236 7.21 0.35 0.13
CA THR A 236 6.10 0.20 -0.82
C THR A 236 4.77 0.19 -0.06
N PHE A 237 4.03 1.29 -0.09
CA PHE A 237 2.74 1.42 0.60
C PHE A 237 1.84 2.48 -0.05
N PHE A 238 0.57 2.41 0.32
CA PHE A 238 -0.50 3.31 -0.09
C PHE A 238 -0.95 4.16 1.10
N THR A 239 -1.04 5.48 0.92
CA THR A 239 -1.55 6.40 1.94
C THR A 239 -2.04 7.72 1.31
N HIS A 240 -2.41 8.71 2.12
CA HIS A 240 -2.75 10.06 1.66
C HIS A 240 -1.58 11.03 1.83
N SER A 241 -1.45 12.03 0.94
CA SER A 241 -0.35 13.01 0.99
C SER A 241 -0.25 13.75 2.33
N SER A 242 -1.38 14.00 3.00
CA SER A 242 -1.40 14.67 4.31
C SER A 242 -0.63 13.89 5.39
N ILE A 243 -0.53 12.55 5.27
CA ILE A 243 0.29 11.73 6.16
C ILE A 243 1.78 11.98 5.91
N VAL A 244 2.17 12.09 4.64
CA VAL A 244 3.55 12.38 4.27
C VAL A 244 3.96 13.76 4.77
N ASP A 245 3.10 14.77 4.62
CA ASP A 245 3.35 16.13 5.09
C ASP A 245 3.43 16.20 6.63
N LYS A 246 2.42 15.67 7.31
CA LYS A 246 2.33 15.70 8.78
C LYS A 246 3.49 14.98 9.45
N TYR A 247 3.94 13.87 8.87
CA TYR A 247 4.97 13.01 9.46
C TYR A 247 6.28 13.01 8.67
N TRP A 248 6.59 14.08 7.92
CA TRP A 248 7.76 14.18 7.05
C TRP A 248 9.09 13.77 7.69
N ARG A 249 9.25 14.01 9.00
CA ARG A 249 10.40 13.57 9.81
C ARG A 249 10.66 12.05 9.83
N TYR A 250 9.71 11.25 9.36
CA TYR A 250 9.85 9.80 9.21
C TYR A 250 10.22 9.40 7.78
N PHE A 251 10.10 10.32 6.82
CA PHE A 251 10.45 10.11 5.42
C PHE A 251 11.80 10.74 5.07
N ASP A 252 12.20 11.81 5.73
CA ASP A 252 13.41 12.58 5.40
C ASP A 252 14.70 11.73 5.43
N ASN A 253 14.79 10.78 6.35
CA ASN A 253 15.94 9.88 6.52
C ASN A 253 15.98 8.74 5.50
N THR A 254 14.93 8.55 4.70
CA THR A 254 14.94 7.57 3.59
C THR A 254 16.01 7.90 2.54
N LYS A 255 16.49 9.15 2.51
CA LYS A 255 17.69 9.56 1.74
C LYS A 255 18.96 8.76 2.06
N TYR A 256 19.01 8.10 3.22
CA TYR A 256 20.13 7.26 3.65
C TYR A 256 19.95 5.77 3.31
N VAL A 257 18.84 5.38 2.68
CA VAL A 257 18.67 4.01 2.15
C VAL A 257 19.78 3.74 1.12
N GLY A 258 20.43 2.58 1.25
CA GLY A 258 21.59 2.20 0.43
C GLY A 258 22.91 2.90 0.79
N ASN A 259 22.93 3.85 1.74
CA ASN A 259 24.16 4.45 2.25
C ASN A 259 24.84 3.51 3.26
N LYS A 260 26.06 3.04 2.99
CA LYS A 260 26.74 2.05 3.85
C LYS A 260 26.97 2.55 5.29
N GLU A 261 27.38 3.80 5.47
CA GLU A 261 27.71 4.37 6.78
C GLU A 261 26.47 4.75 7.59
N LYS A 262 25.42 5.21 6.88
CA LYS A 262 24.18 5.73 7.48
C LYS A 262 22.98 4.81 7.29
N ARG A 263 23.19 3.55 6.89
CA ARG A 263 22.10 2.59 6.61
C ARG A 263 21.13 2.46 7.77
N HIS A 264 21.64 2.48 8.99
CA HIS A 264 20.84 2.38 10.22
C HIS A 264 19.85 3.54 10.38
N LEU A 265 20.06 4.69 9.74
CA LEU A 265 19.14 5.83 9.75
C LEU A 265 18.01 5.67 8.73
N GLY A 266 18.28 4.99 7.61
CA GLY A 266 17.35 4.82 6.50
C GLY A 266 16.45 3.59 6.60
N SER A 267 16.64 2.72 7.59
CA SER A 267 15.80 1.51 7.72
C SER A 267 14.34 1.85 8.01
N GLU A 268 13.43 0.98 7.59
CA GLU A 268 11.97 1.05 7.76
C GLU A 268 11.62 1.31 9.23
N LYS A 269 12.21 0.52 10.14
CA LYS A 269 12.07 0.64 11.60
C LYS A 269 12.40 2.03 12.16
N ARG A 270 13.31 2.77 11.52
CA ARG A 270 13.69 4.14 11.92
C ARG A 270 12.94 5.23 11.15
N THR A 271 12.27 4.86 10.06
CA THR A 271 11.57 5.72 9.11
C THR A 271 10.07 5.43 9.12
N THR A 272 9.53 4.84 8.06
CA THR A 272 8.09 4.71 7.78
C THR A 272 7.34 3.82 8.75
N ASP A 273 7.98 2.82 9.39
CA ASP A 273 7.30 2.00 10.40
C ASP A 273 6.86 2.83 11.62
N LYS A 274 7.47 4.00 11.84
CA LYS A 274 7.03 4.90 12.92
C LYS A 274 5.63 5.45 12.71
N LEU A 275 5.11 5.42 11.47
CA LEU A 275 3.75 5.85 11.15
C LEU A 275 2.69 5.03 11.89
N PHE A 276 2.95 3.74 12.15
CA PHE A 276 2.00 2.85 12.83
C PHE A 276 1.72 3.22 14.30
N ASN A 277 2.52 4.12 14.88
CA ASN A 277 2.23 4.71 16.20
C ASN A 277 1.17 5.82 16.14
N HIS A 278 0.77 6.24 14.93
CA HIS A 278 -0.07 7.42 14.72
C HIS A 278 -1.29 7.13 13.85
N ILE A 279 -1.19 6.15 12.95
CA ILE A 279 -2.27 5.78 12.03
C ILE A 279 -2.44 4.26 11.95
N PRO A 280 -3.66 3.76 11.69
CA PRO A 280 -3.89 2.35 11.41
C PRO A 280 -3.11 1.87 10.19
N GLY A 281 -2.55 0.67 10.29
CA GLY A 281 -1.85 -0.02 9.20
C GLY A 281 -2.61 -1.27 8.78
N PHE A 282 -2.69 -1.56 7.48
CA PHE A 282 -3.36 -2.76 6.97
C PHE A 282 -2.62 -3.45 5.83
N SER A 283 -2.73 -4.77 5.77
CA SER A 283 -2.35 -5.60 4.61
C SER A 283 -3.49 -6.52 4.18
N PRO A 284 -3.63 -6.79 2.88
CA PRO A 284 -4.65 -7.69 2.38
C PRO A 284 -4.28 -9.17 2.58
N ILE A 285 -5.30 -10.01 2.78
CA ILE A 285 -5.21 -11.47 2.86
C ILE A 285 -6.22 -12.09 1.87
N PRO A 286 -5.76 -12.75 0.79
CA PRO A 286 -4.36 -12.86 0.35
C PRO A 286 -3.77 -11.51 -0.12
N PRO A 287 -2.45 -11.42 -0.38
CA PRO A 287 -1.81 -10.22 -0.93
C PRO A 287 -2.44 -9.72 -2.24
N VAL A 288 -2.35 -8.42 -2.49
CA VAL A 288 -2.70 -7.83 -3.79
C VAL A 288 -1.47 -7.55 -4.64
N ALA A 289 -0.30 -7.40 -4.03
CA ALA A 289 0.98 -7.41 -4.73
C ALA A 289 2.01 -8.14 -3.88
N VAL A 290 3.05 -8.69 -4.52
CA VAL A 290 4.12 -9.39 -3.83
C VAL A 290 5.49 -8.88 -4.24
N HIS A 291 6.39 -8.77 -3.26
CA HIS A 291 7.77 -8.37 -3.49
C HIS A 291 8.57 -9.56 -4.01
N LEU A 292 8.87 -9.59 -5.31
CA LEU A 292 9.61 -10.69 -5.93
C LEU A 292 11.12 -10.52 -5.80
N GLN A 293 11.61 -10.24 -4.60
CA GLN A 293 13.03 -10.06 -4.33
C GLN A 293 13.74 -11.38 -3.97
N SER A 294 13.18 -12.16 -3.03
CA SER A 294 13.78 -13.42 -2.59
C SER A 294 12.71 -14.45 -2.18
N LYS A 295 13.10 -15.70 -1.91
CA LYS A 295 12.13 -16.74 -1.50
C LYS A 295 11.55 -16.43 -0.12
N GLU A 296 12.34 -15.80 0.73
CA GLU A 296 12.01 -15.43 2.10
C GLU A 296 11.03 -14.26 2.16
N SER A 297 11.03 -13.38 1.14
CA SER A 297 10.07 -12.27 1.06
C SER A 297 8.68 -12.70 0.56
N LEU A 298 8.54 -13.93 0.04
CA LEU A 298 7.28 -14.40 -0.53
C LEU A 298 6.29 -14.82 0.56
N PRO A 299 5.01 -14.40 0.46
CA PRO A 299 3.99 -14.84 1.38
C PRO A 299 3.67 -16.34 1.16
N PRO A 300 3.56 -17.13 2.23
CA PRO A 300 3.50 -18.60 2.15
C PRO A 300 2.23 -19.14 1.47
N PHE A 301 1.14 -18.36 1.45
CA PHE A 301 -0.17 -18.79 0.96
C PHE A 301 -0.64 -18.02 -0.27
N PHE A 302 0.29 -17.51 -1.07
CA PHE A 302 -0.02 -16.81 -2.32
C PHE A 302 0.65 -17.48 -3.51
N ASP A 303 -0.16 -17.88 -4.49
CA ASP A 303 0.33 -18.46 -5.74
C ASP A 303 0.82 -17.35 -6.70
N TRP A 304 1.99 -16.81 -6.39
CA TRP A 304 2.62 -15.78 -7.20
C TRP A 304 2.96 -16.29 -8.61
N LYS A 305 3.18 -17.60 -8.80
CA LYS A 305 3.48 -18.18 -10.12
C LYS A 305 2.28 -18.09 -11.04
N LYS A 306 1.09 -18.41 -10.55
CA LYS A 306 -0.14 -18.24 -11.31
C LYS A 306 -0.35 -16.79 -11.74
N VAL A 307 -0.05 -15.83 -10.86
CA VAL A 307 -0.13 -14.40 -11.18
C VAL A 307 0.96 -14.03 -12.20
N TRP A 308 2.18 -14.52 -12.01
CA TRP A 308 3.29 -14.33 -12.94
C TRP A 308 2.94 -14.83 -14.34
N ASP A 309 2.43 -16.04 -14.47
CA ASP A 309 2.13 -16.67 -15.76
C ASP A 309 0.95 -16.01 -16.51
N SER A 310 0.22 -15.09 -15.86
CA SER A 310 -0.87 -14.32 -16.48
C SER A 310 -0.42 -13.11 -17.30
N PHE A 311 0.87 -12.75 -17.26
CA PHE A 311 1.43 -11.57 -17.94
C PHE A 311 2.44 -11.89 -19.04
#